data_AF-A0AAU3AH89-F1
#
_entry.id   AF-A0AAU3AH89-F1
#
_cell.length_a   1.000
_cell.length_b   1.000
_cell.length_c   1.000
_cell.angle_alpha   90.00
_cell.angle_beta   90.00
_cell.angle_gamma   90.00
#
_symmetry.space_group_name_H-M   'P 1'
#
loop_
_entity.id
_entity.type
_entity.pdbx_description
1 polymer ?
#
loop_
_entity_poly.entity_id
_entity_poly.type
_entity_poly.pdbx_seq_one_letter_code
_entity_poly.pdbx_strand_id
1 'polypeptide(L)'
;MNTVQPDVTSFGPPVLLAGLEGKRRLDRAQHLAVHGEPPRLRASELAELAERIDLRGRGGAGFPLARKLRAVMKAADAVEGRCAVIVNGTEGEPSCLKDTALLLYAPHLVLDGLELAVEALDAEEGVIGVTREDTEKSLTDALAERGAAAQDVLRVQRLPERFVTGEGTALTNGLNDRLAVPAGQKVRTSERGLRGLPTLLSNTETFAQLAIAARRGATAYCETGLSTEPGTVLLTVSGSWVVETPTGAPLSYILEMCGATPGQGVLVGGYHGKWISAEAARSVTVSRAALSAVGGALGAGAVIPLPESTCPLGETARVARWMAEESANQCGPCVWGLNGLAEQMTALAGRGGRPAYDAVFQYMDGVRGRGACSHPDGTSGFVTSALSAFSADVSQHVYEGGCGRPVAGVLPLNEDVDLRLLVDWTLCRAHGLCADVLPTVIKLGLDGYPDSANMPVKAELREQALRAVRRCPALALRIDS
;
A
#
# COMPACT_ATOMS: atom_id res chain seq x y z
N MET A 1 1.18 -19.23 4.80
CA MET A 1 0.38 -18.03 4.53
C MET A 1 -0.35 -18.26 3.21
N ASN A 2 -1.68 -18.17 3.19
CA ASN A 2 -2.41 -18.09 1.91
C ASN A 2 -2.17 -16.70 1.35
N THR A 3 -1.23 -16.55 0.42
CA THR A 3 -1.02 -15.26 -0.24
C THR A 3 -2.23 -14.96 -1.13
N VAL A 4 -2.89 -13.82 -0.89
CA VAL A 4 -4.03 -13.39 -1.71
C VAL A 4 -3.51 -13.15 -3.12
N GLN A 5 -4.02 -13.92 -4.07
CA GLN A 5 -3.77 -13.75 -5.50
C GLN A 5 -4.93 -12.95 -6.10
N PRO A 6 -4.69 -11.77 -6.68
CA PRO A 6 -5.76 -10.95 -7.24
C PRO A 6 -6.35 -11.56 -8.50
N ASP A 7 -7.67 -11.48 -8.64
CA ASP A 7 -8.32 -11.70 -9.93
C ASP A 7 -8.10 -10.48 -10.82
N VAL A 8 -7.76 -10.69 -12.09
CA VAL A 8 -7.47 -9.59 -13.03
C VAL A 8 -8.54 -9.48 -14.11
N THR A 9 -8.88 -8.25 -14.48
CA THR A 9 -9.78 -7.96 -15.60
C THR A 9 -9.47 -6.59 -16.20
N SER A 10 -10.11 -6.24 -17.31
CA SER A 10 -9.96 -4.92 -17.94
C SER A 10 -11.27 -4.35 -18.45
N PHE A 11 -11.39 -3.03 -18.36
CA PHE A 11 -12.38 -2.25 -19.09
C PHE A 11 -11.72 -1.64 -20.32
N GLY A 12 -12.14 -2.09 -21.50
CA GLY A 12 -11.45 -1.80 -22.75
C GLY A 12 -10.26 -2.71 -23.01
N PRO A 13 -9.54 -2.52 -24.14
CA PRO A 13 -8.39 -3.32 -24.50
C PRO A 13 -7.28 -3.20 -23.44
N PRO A 14 -6.84 -4.30 -22.81
CA PRO A 14 -5.78 -4.25 -21.81
C PRO A 14 -4.46 -3.83 -22.46
N VAL A 15 -3.65 -3.08 -21.71
CA VAL A 15 -2.32 -2.62 -22.15
C VAL A 15 -1.25 -3.14 -21.21
N LEU A 16 -1.44 -2.97 -19.90
CA LEU A 16 -0.56 -3.54 -18.87
C LEU A 16 -0.85 -5.01 -18.61
N LEU A 17 -2.13 -5.41 -18.67
CA LEU A 17 -2.58 -6.78 -18.43
C LEU A 17 -2.74 -7.57 -19.74
N ALA A 18 -2.23 -7.05 -20.86
CA ALA A 18 -2.35 -7.66 -22.17
C ALA A 18 -1.72 -9.07 -22.18
N GLY A 19 -2.40 -10.04 -22.81
CA GLY A 19 -1.90 -11.41 -22.93
C GLY A 19 -2.15 -12.31 -21.71
N LEU A 20 -2.72 -11.80 -20.63
CA LEU A 20 -3.10 -12.58 -19.44
C LEU A 20 -4.44 -13.31 -19.57
N GLU A 21 -5.13 -13.16 -20.71
CA GLU A 21 -6.39 -13.85 -20.99
C GLU A 21 -6.22 -15.38 -20.90
N GLY A 22 -6.83 -16.00 -19.88
CA GLY A 22 -6.71 -17.44 -19.63
C GLY A 22 -5.35 -17.90 -19.09
N LYS A 23 -4.46 -16.98 -18.72
CA LYS A 23 -3.12 -17.27 -18.19
C LYS A 23 -2.91 -16.56 -16.86
N ARG A 24 -2.13 -17.20 -15.99
CA ARG A 24 -1.76 -16.58 -14.70
C ARG A 24 -0.49 -15.73 -14.77
N ARG A 25 0.47 -16.04 -15.64
CA ARG A 25 1.74 -15.30 -15.73
C ARG A 25 2.27 -15.37 -17.15
N LEU A 26 2.88 -14.29 -17.62
CA LEU A 26 3.68 -14.28 -18.84
C LEU A 26 5.13 -14.61 -18.49
N ASP A 27 5.64 -15.71 -19.04
CA ASP A 27 7.08 -15.92 -19.15
C ASP A 27 7.69 -14.93 -20.15
N ARG A 28 9.02 -14.87 -20.24
CA ARG A 28 9.73 -13.93 -21.11
C ARG A 28 9.34 -14.05 -22.58
N ALA A 29 9.19 -15.27 -23.10
CA ALA A 29 8.87 -15.48 -24.52
C ALA A 29 7.47 -14.98 -24.84
N GLN A 30 6.50 -15.28 -23.98
CA GLN A 30 5.13 -14.81 -24.10
C GLN A 30 5.04 -13.29 -23.94
N HIS A 31 5.76 -12.73 -22.97
CA HIS A 31 5.87 -11.28 -22.78
C HIS A 31 6.38 -10.58 -24.03
N LEU A 32 7.47 -11.07 -24.63
CA LEU A 32 8.02 -10.52 -25.88
C LEU A 32 7.09 -10.71 -27.08
N ALA A 33 6.30 -11.79 -27.12
CA ALA A 33 5.29 -11.98 -28.16
C ALA A 33 4.15 -10.96 -28.05
N VAL A 34 3.80 -10.52 -26.84
CA VAL A 34 2.72 -9.55 -26.59
C VAL A 34 3.23 -8.11 -26.77
N HIS A 35 4.36 -7.77 -26.15
CA HIS A 35 4.82 -6.39 -26.06
C HIS A 35 5.99 -6.06 -27.01
N GLY A 36 6.70 -7.06 -27.53
CA GLY A 36 7.95 -6.86 -28.25
C GLY A 36 9.11 -6.40 -27.35
N GLU A 37 10.29 -6.23 -27.94
CA GLU A 37 11.47 -5.73 -27.24
C GLU A 37 11.34 -4.22 -26.94
N PRO A 38 11.79 -3.75 -25.75
CA PRO A 38 11.81 -2.32 -25.46
C PRO A 38 12.89 -1.62 -26.30
N PRO A 39 12.65 -0.38 -26.79
CA PRO A 39 13.67 0.37 -27.51
C PRO A 39 14.71 0.96 -26.54
N ARG A 40 15.90 1.28 -27.03
CA ARG A 40 16.88 2.04 -26.26
C ARG A 40 16.61 3.53 -26.36
N LEU A 41 16.61 4.22 -25.21
CA LEU A 41 16.38 5.66 -25.12
C LEU A 41 17.50 6.31 -24.30
N ARG A 42 17.93 7.51 -24.69
CA ARG A 42 18.80 8.35 -23.87
C ARG A 42 17.98 8.94 -22.71
N ALA A 43 18.64 9.32 -21.60
CA ALA A 43 17.98 9.99 -20.47
C ALA A 43 17.07 11.16 -20.88
N SER A 44 17.53 12.00 -21.82
CA SER A 44 16.74 13.14 -22.32
C SER A 44 15.47 12.71 -23.04
N GLU A 45 15.56 11.68 -23.89
CA GLU A 45 14.42 11.13 -24.65
C GLU A 45 13.40 10.46 -23.70
N LEU A 46 13.89 9.76 -22.68
CA LEU A 46 13.04 9.16 -21.65
C LEU A 46 12.29 10.24 -20.84
N ALA A 47 12.98 11.32 -20.47
CA ALA A 47 12.37 12.44 -19.76
C ALA A 47 11.35 13.21 -20.62
N GLU A 48 11.65 13.42 -21.91
CA GLU A 48 10.74 14.04 -22.88
C GLU A 48 9.50 13.16 -23.13
N LEU A 49 9.68 11.85 -23.28
CA LEU A 49 8.58 10.90 -23.41
C LEU A 49 7.66 10.96 -22.18
N ALA A 50 8.23 10.87 -20.98
CA ALA A 50 7.48 10.94 -19.73
C ALA A 50 6.74 12.27 -19.54
N GLU A 51 7.30 13.38 -20.05
CA GLU A 51 6.65 14.69 -20.02
C GLU A 51 5.50 14.78 -21.02
N ARG A 52 5.70 14.32 -22.25
CA ARG A 52 4.69 14.39 -23.32
C ARG A 52 3.41 13.61 -23.01
N ILE A 53 3.52 12.56 -22.20
CA ILE A 53 2.39 11.73 -21.76
C ILE A 53 1.90 12.10 -20.34
N ASP A 54 2.43 13.17 -19.73
CA ASP A 54 2.20 13.52 -18.32
C ASP A 54 2.28 12.31 -17.37
N LEU A 55 3.32 11.47 -17.50
CA LEU A 55 3.45 10.27 -16.68
C LEU A 55 3.70 10.67 -15.22
N ARG A 56 2.69 10.45 -14.40
CA ARG A 56 2.71 10.70 -12.95
C ARG A 56 2.88 9.41 -12.19
N GLY A 57 3.63 9.49 -11.08
CA GLY A 57 3.80 8.37 -10.17
C GLY A 57 2.45 7.74 -9.75
N ARG A 58 2.38 6.41 -9.84
CA ARG A 58 1.17 5.60 -9.59
C ARG A 58 1.07 5.04 -8.16
N GLY A 59 1.99 5.42 -7.26
CA GLY A 59 1.98 5.04 -5.84
C GLY A 59 1.39 6.10 -4.91
N GLY A 60 0.29 6.76 -5.29
CA GLY A 60 -0.39 7.73 -4.42
C GLY A 60 -0.05 9.22 -4.63
N ALA A 61 1.24 9.59 -4.61
CA ALA A 61 1.64 11.01 -4.62
C ALA A 61 1.43 11.75 -5.95
N GLY A 62 1.30 11.04 -7.08
CA GLY A 62 1.01 11.67 -8.39
C GLY A 62 2.08 12.64 -8.91
N PHE A 63 3.32 12.55 -8.42
CA PHE A 63 4.41 13.46 -8.81
C PHE A 63 4.89 13.17 -10.26
N PRO A 64 5.13 14.19 -11.11
CA PRO A 64 5.56 14.00 -12.49
C PRO A 64 6.90 13.27 -12.61
N LEU A 65 6.94 12.17 -13.37
CA LEU A 65 8.14 11.34 -13.55
C LEU A 65 9.25 12.09 -14.27
N ALA A 66 8.93 12.86 -15.32
CA ALA A 66 9.90 13.67 -16.05
C ALA A 66 10.69 14.62 -15.14
N ARG A 67 10.02 15.21 -14.13
CA ARG A 67 10.66 16.07 -13.13
C ARG A 67 11.58 15.28 -12.20
N LYS A 68 11.22 14.05 -11.83
CA LYS A 68 12.11 13.17 -11.05
C LYS A 68 13.35 12.80 -11.85
N LEU A 69 13.17 12.39 -13.12
CA LEU A 69 14.27 12.05 -14.03
C LEU A 69 15.27 13.21 -14.13
N ARG A 70 14.79 14.42 -14.44
CA ARG A 70 15.64 15.62 -14.54
C ARG A 70 16.34 15.97 -13.22
N ALA A 71 15.68 15.75 -12.09
CA ALA A 71 16.29 15.99 -10.79
C ALA A 71 17.44 15.01 -10.50
N VAL A 72 17.26 13.73 -10.85
CA VAL A 72 18.31 12.71 -10.73
C VAL A 72 19.47 13.01 -11.66
N MET A 73 19.20 13.31 -12.93
CA MET A 73 20.24 13.67 -13.92
C MET A 73 21.09 14.84 -13.42
N LYS A 74 20.44 15.92 -12.97
CA LYS A 74 21.15 17.09 -12.43
C LYS A 74 21.98 16.76 -11.18
N ALA A 75 21.47 15.90 -10.31
CA ALA A 75 22.19 15.51 -9.10
C ALA A 75 23.35 14.57 -9.42
N ALA A 76 23.20 13.69 -10.42
CA ALA A 76 24.23 12.78 -10.92
C ALA A 76 25.43 13.55 -11.50
N ASP A 77 25.20 14.67 -12.20
CA ASP A 77 26.28 15.54 -12.69
C ASP A 77 27.22 16.02 -11.57
N ALA A 78 26.72 16.13 -10.34
CA ALA A 78 27.52 16.54 -9.17
C ALA A 78 28.32 15.39 -8.53
N VAL A 79 28.09 14.14 -8.95
CA VAL A 79 28.73 12.93 -8.41
C VAL A 79 29.24 12.02 -9.54
N GLU A 80 29.97 12.61 -10.48
CA GLU A 80 30.63 11.87 -11.58
C GLU A 80 29.67 11.07 -12.47
N GLY A 81 28.41 11.52 -12.59
CA GLY A 81 27.38 10.85 -13.38
C GLY A 81 26.74 9.64 -12.70
N ARG A 82 27.16 9.29 -11.48
CA ARG A 82 26.73 8.07 -10.79
C ARG A 82 25.31 8.23 -10.24
N CYS A 83 24.44 7.25 -10.51
CA CYS A 83 23.09 7.20 -9.96
C CYS A 83 22.57 5.77 -9.80
N ALA A 84 21.40 5.62 -9.19
CA ALA A 84 20.72 4.34 -9.03
C ALA A 84 19.22 4.44 -9.37
N VAL A 85 18.57 3.30 -9.58
CA VAL A 85 17.12 3.22 -9.80
C VAL A 85 16.47 2.29 -8.80
N ILE A 86 15.37 2.72 -8.18
CA ILE A 86 14.55 1.90 -7.29
C ILE A 86 13.13 1.78 -7.84
N VAL A 87 12.67 0.55 -7.99
CA VAL A 87 11.25 0.21 -8.11
C VAL A 87 10.71 -0.08 -6.71
N ASN A 88 9.72 0.72 -6.29
CA ASN A 88 8.93 0.41 -5.11
C ASN A 88 7.85 -0.62 -5.48
N GLY A 89 8.16 -1.88 -5.25
CA GLY A 89 7.27 -3.03 -5.36
C GLY A 89 6.67 -3.48 -4.04
N THR A 90 6.70 -2.62 -3.03
CA THR A 90 6.03 -2.89 -1.75
C THR A 90 4.59 -2.42 -1.85
N GLU A 91 3.68 -3.30 -1.44
CA GLU A 91 2.23 -3.03 -1.40
C GLU A 91 1.70 -3.58 -0.08
N GLY A 92 2.01 -2.87 1.01
CA GLY A 92 1.65 -3.25 2.38
C GLY A 92 0.24 -2.81 2.79
N GLU A 93 -0.49 -2.12 1.91
CA GLU A 93 -1.88 -1.74 2.16
C GLU A 93 -2.81 -2.90 1.74
N PRO A 94 -3.59 -3.50 2.66
CA PRO A 94 -4.39 -4.69 2.36
C PRO A 94 -5.47 -4.46 1.29
N SER A 95 -5.89 -3.21 1.10
CA SER A 95 -6.86 -2.78 0.08
C SER A 95 -6.29 -2.62 -1.32
N CYS A 96 -4.98 -2.76 -1.51
CA CYS A 96 -4.29 -2.60 -2.78
C CYS A 96 -3.62 -3.91 -3.20
N LEU A 97 -3.83 -4.33 -4.46
CA LEU A 97 -3.21 -5.51 -5.06
C LEU A 97 -2.69 -5.25 -6.48
N LYS A 98 -2.73 -4.00 -6.95
CA LYS A 98 -2.43 -3.66 -8.35
C LYS A 98 -0.96 -3.89 -8.69
N ASP A 99 -0.07 -3.55 -7.77
CA ASP A 99 1.36 -3.71 -7.98
C ASP A 99 1.75 -5.17 -7.79
N THR A 100 1.15 -5.84 -6.79
CA THR A 100 1.25 -7.29 -6.59
C THR A 100 0.85 -8.04 -7.87
N ALA A 101 -0.27 -7.68 -8.51
CA ALA A 101 -0.70 -8.30 -9.76
C ALA A 101 0.35 -8.15 -10.88
N LEU A 102 0.93 -6.96 -11.04
CA LEU A 102 1.99 -6.75 -12.03
C LEU A 102 3.23 -7.60 -11.72
N LEU A 103 3.67 -7.65 -10.47
CA LEU A 103 4.87 -8.41 -10.08
C LEU A 103 4.67 -9.93 -10.17
N LEU A 104 3.45 -10.43 -9.96
CA LEU A 104 3.14 -11.85 -10.08
C LEU A 104 2.88 -12.28 -11.52
N TYR A 105 2.16 -11.48 -12.30
CA TYR A 105 1.58 -11.92 -13.57
C TYR A 105 2.29 -11.34 -14.80
N ALA A 106 2.80 -10.11 -14.71
CA ALA A 106 3.54 -9.45 -15.78
C ALA A 106 4.90 -8.89 -15.30
N PRO A 107 5.75 -9.69 -14.60
CA PRO A 107 7.00 -9.19 -14.00
C PRO A 107 7.96 -8.63 -15.04
N HIS A 108 7.97 -9.19 -16.25
CA HIS A 108 8.84 -8.73 -17.32
C HIS A 108 8.52 -7.28 -17.75
N LEU A 109 7.26 -6.84 -17.68
CA LEU A 109 6.90 -5.48 -18.05
C LEU A 109 7.45 -4.45 -17.06
N VAL A 110 7.49 -4.80 -15.77
CA VAL A 110 8.12 -3.98 -14.72
C VAL A 110 9.63 -3.96 -14.90
N LEU A 111 10.22 -5.12 -15.17
CA LEU A 111 11.66 -5.25 -15.43
C LEU A 111 12.11 -4.46 -16.66
N ASP A 112 11.33 -4.43 -17.74
CA ASP A 112 11.64 -3.59 -18.90
C ASP A 112 11.67 -2.11 -18.55
N GLY A 113 10.73 -1.65 -17.73
CA GLY A 113 10.70 -0.25 -17.27
C GLY A 113 11.92 0.09 -16.42
N LEU A 114 12.35 -0.84 -15.57
CA LEU A 114 13.56 -0.70 -14.76
C LEU A 114 14.82 -0.69 -15.64
N GLU A 115 14.98 -1.65 -16.55
CA GLU A 115 16.11 -1.71 -17.49
C GLU A 115 16.19 -0.46 -18.34
N LEU A 116 15.06 0.01 -18.88
CA LEU A 116 15.00 1.27 -19.64
C LEU A 116 15.52 2.45 -18.84
N ALA A 117 15.14 2.56 -17.56
CA ALA A 117 15.60 3.66 -16.71
C ALA A 117 17.08 3.52 -16.32
N VAL A 118 17.55 2.30 -16.05
CA VAL A 118 18.94 2.01 -15.73
C VAL A 118 19.85 2.31 -16.92
N GLU A 119 19.52 1.79 -18.11
CA GLU A 119 20.27 2.04 -19.34
C GLU A 119 20.27 3.51 -19.73
N ALA A 120 19.11 4.18 -19.67
CA ALA A 120 19.00 5.57 -20.08
C ALA A 120 19.81 6.52 -19.19
N LEU A 121 19.88 6.22 -17.89
CA LEU A 121 20.59 7.03 -16.90
C LEU A 121 22.05 6.59 -16.66
N ASP A 122 22.50 5.52 -17.31
CA ASP A 122 23.79 4.86 -17.00
C ASP A 122 23.94 4.58 -15.50
N ALA A 123 22.87 4.04 -14.89
CA ALA A 123 22.80 3.82 -13.45
C ALA A 123 23.65 2.61 -13.02
N GLU A 124 24.26 2.69 -11.83
CA GLU A 124 25.12 1.62 -11.31
C GLU A 124 24.36 0.34 -10.97
N GLU A 125 23.12 0.49 -10.51
CA GLU A 125 22.25 -0.62 -10.18
C GLU A 125 20.77 -0.23 -10.26
N GLY A 126 19.94 -1.23 -10.56
CA GLY A 126 18.50 -1.19 -10.43
C GLY A 126 18.02 -2.15 -9.35
N VAL A 127 17.20 -1.68 -8.40
CA VAL A 127 16.72 -2.50 -7.29
C VAL A 127 15.20 -2.48 -7.22
N ILE A 128 14.60 -3.67 -7.10
CA ILE A 128 13.18 -3.82 -6.79
C ILE A 128 13.04 -4.20 -5.32
N GLY A 129 12.47 -3.30 -4.53
CA GLY A 129 12.12 -3.58 -3.14
C GLY A 129 10.72 -4.19 -3.07
N VAL A 130 10.61 -5.38 -2.50
CA VAL A 130 9.34 -6.09 -2.28
C VAL A 130 9.16 -6.47 -0.81
N THR A 131 7.93 -6.80 -0.40
CA THR A 131 7.66 -7.29 0.97
C THR A 131 7.21 -8.74 0.99
N ARG A 132 6.52 -9.20 -0.07
CA ARG A 132 5.94 -10.55 -0.15
C ARG A 132 6.91 -11.56 -0.76
N GLU A 133 6.95 -12.75 -0.19
CA GLU A 133 7.76 -13.87 -0.67
C GLU A 133 7.37 -14.32 -2.10
N ASP A 134 6.08 -14.34 -2.42
CA ASP A 134 5.61 -14.75 -3.76
C ASP A 134 6.02 -13.77 -4.86
N THR A 135 5.99 -12.46 -4.57
CA THR A 135 6.49 -11.43 -5.48
C THR A 135 8.01 -11.48 -5.65
N GLU A 136 8.77 -11.73 -4.56
CA GLU A 136 10.22 -11.93 -4.60
C GLU A 136 10.58 -13.10 -5.51
N LYS A 137 9.89 -14.23 -5.34
CA LYS A 137 10.08 -15.42 -6.15
C LYS A 137 9.77 -15.15 -7.62
N SER A 138 8.60 -14.56 -7.93
CA SER A 138 8.19 -14.26 -9.31
C SER A 138 9.21 -13.40 -10.06
N LEU A 139 9.74 -12.37 -9.39
CA LEU A 139 10.75 -11.47 -9.96
C LEU A 139 12.11 -12.14 -10.09
N THR A 140 12.51 -12.96 -9.13
CA THR A 140 13.78 -13.69 -9.18
C THR A 140 13.78 -14.69 -10.35
N ASP A 141 12.66 -15.40 -10.54
CA ASP A 141 12.46 -16.30 -11.67
C ASP A 141 12.48 -15.50 -13.00
N ALA A 142 11.80 -14.36 -13.07
CA ALA A 142 11.79 -13.49 -14.26
C ALA A 142 13.18 -12.91 -14.58
N LEU A 143 13.97 -12.54 -13.56
CA LEU A 143 15.36 -12.10 -13.75
C LEU A 143 16.25 -13.23 -14.27
N ALA A 144 16.06 -14.46 -13.77
CA ALA A 144 16.79 -15.62 -14.27
C ALA A 144 16.49 -15.90 -15.76
N GLU A 145 15.24 -15.70 -16.21
CA GLU A 145 14.85 -15.78 -17.63
C GLU A 145 15.54 -14.72 -18.52
N ARG A 146 16.03 -13.61 -17.94
CA ARG A 146 16.79 -12.56 -18.65
C ARG A 146 18.29 -12.86 -18.77
N GLY A 147 18.83 -13.68 -17.88
CA GLY A 147 20.22 -14.14 -17.88
C GLY A 147 21.17 -13.27 -17.06
N ALA A 148 22.42 -13.72 -16.93
CA ALA A 148 23.41 -13.17 -15.99
C ALA A 148 23.67 -11.66 -16.17
N ALA A 149 23.73 -11.17 -17.41
CA ALA A 149 23.98 -9.75 -17.68
C ALA A 149 22.92 -8.82 -17.05
N ALA A 150 21.65 -9.25 -16.99
CA ALA A 150 20.61 -8.50 -16.30
C ALA A 150 20.79 -8.60 -14.78
N GLN A 151 21.18 -9.78 -14.26
CA GLN A 151 21.39 -10.01 -12.83
C GLN A 151 22.62 -9.29 -12.26
N ASP A 152 23.59 -8.93 -13.10
CA ASP A 152 24.77 -8.16 -12.69
C ASP A 152 24.41 -6.71 -12.32
N VAL A 153 23.34 -6.16 -12.91
CA VAL A 153 22.91 -4.75 -12.70
C VAL A 153 21.60 -4.66 -11.93
N LEU A 154 20.73 -5.66 -12.05
CA LEU A 154 19.41 -5.69 -11.42
C LEU A 154 19.33 -6.71 -10.30
N ARG A 155 18.69 -6.32 -9.20
CA ARG A 155 18.42 -7.22 -8.08
C ARG A 155 17.06 -6.98 -7.44
N VAL A 156 16.56 -8.02 -6.80
CA VAL A 156 15.36 -8.00 -5.97
C VAL A 156 15.80 -8.09 -4.52
N GLN A 157 15.16 -7.32 -3.64
CA GLN A 157 15.41 -7.40 -2.21
C GLN A 157 14.08 -7.39 -1.46
N ARG A 158 13.83 -8.45 -0.67
CA ARG A 158 12.70 -8.50 0.23
C ARG A 158 12.98 -7.73 1.52
N LEU A 159 12.02 -6.92 1.92
CA LEU A 159 12.01 -6.07 3.10
C LEU A 159 10.94 -6.54 4.09
N PRO A 160 11.03 -6.17 5.37
CA PRO A 160 9.96 -6.42 6.33
C PRO A 160 8.64 -5.77 5.87
N GLU A 161 7.57 -6.56 5.89
CA GLU A 161 6.24 -6.09 5.54
C GLU A 161 5.68 -5.20 6.66
N ARG A 162 5.53 -3.92 6.35
CA ARG A 162 4.80 -2.90 7.12
C ARG A 162 4.23 -1.90 6.13
N PHE A 163 3.13 -1.25 6.47
CA PHE A 163 2.56 -0.19 5.67
C PHE A 163 3.57 0.95 5.43
N VAL A 164 4.30 1.36 6.48
CA VAL A 164 5.32 2.42 6.38
C VAL A 164 6.54 2.05 5.53
N THR A 165 6.80 0.75 5.28
CA THR A 165 7.90 0.30 4.42
C THR A 165 7.73 0.85 3.00
N GLY A 166 6.49 1.09 2.54
CA GLY A 166 6.21 1.66 1.22
C GLY A 166 6.49 3.16 1.09
N GLU A 167 6.80 3.87 2.18
CA GLU A 167 7.27 5.25 2.10
C GLU A 167 8.65 5.30 1.44
N GLY A 168 8.88 6.25 0.52
CA GLY A 168 10.06 6.24 -0.34
C GLY A 168 11.40 6.26 0.39
N THR A 169 11.53 6.99 1.49
CA THR A 169 12.76 7.02 2.29
C THR A 169 12.87 5.81 3.22
N ALA A 170 11.76 5.30 3.76
CA ALA A 170 11.73 4.05 4.52
C ALA A 170 12.19 2.86 3.67
N LEU A 171 11.65 2.73 2.45
CA LEU A 171 12.06 1.76 1.45
C LEU A 171 13.56 1.86 1.16
N THR A 172 14.02 3.08 0.87
CA THR A 172 15.44 3.33 0.55
C THR A 172 16.35 2.98 1.74
N ASN A 173 15.92 3.25 2.97
CA ASN A 173 16.67 2.83 4.16
C ASN A 173 16.72 1.31 4.28
N GLY A 174 15.60 0.61 4.08
CA GLY A 174 15.54 -0.85 4.07
C GLY A 174 16.47 -1.47 3.03
N LEU A 175 16.50 -0.93 1.81
CA LEU A 175 17.39 -1.38 0.73
C LEU A 175 18.88 -1.08 0.97
N ASN A 176 19.17 -0.18 1.91
CA ASN A 176 20.53 0.11 2.41
C ASN A 176 20.85 -0.68 3.70
N ASP A 177 20.08 -1.72 4.00
CA ASP A 177 20.21 -2.57 5.19
C ASP A 177 20.12 -1.79 6.52
N ARG A 178 19.36 -0.69 6.51
CA ARG A 178 18.99 0.09 7.70
C ARG A 178 17.56 -0.21 8.09
N LEU A 179 17.15 0.31 9.25
CA LEU A 179 15.76 0.22 9.68
C LEU A 179 14.86 0.93 8.64
N ALA A 180 13.84 0.22 8.13
CA ALA A 180 12.91 0.70 7.12
C ALA A 180 11.87 1.66 7.73
N VAL A 181 12.34 2.81 8.22
CA VAL A 181 11.51 3.90 8.74
C VAL A 181 11.75 5.18 7.96
N PRO A 182 10.74 6.06 7.82
CA PRO A 182 10.89 7.29 7.06
C PRO A 182 11.98 8.19 7.63
N ALA A 183 12.83 8.75 6.78
CA ALA A 183 13.83 9.71 7.18
C ALA A 183 13.14 11.00 7.66
N GLY A 184 13.21 11.32 8.95
CA GLY A 184 12.63 12.55 9.51
C GLY A 184 13.23 13.85 8.94
N GLN A 185 14.32 13.76 8.16
CA GLN A 185 14.90 14.87 7.40
C GLN A 185 14.46 14.81 5.93
N LYS A 186 14.07 15.96 5.38
CA LYS A 186 13.58 16.11 3.99
C LYS A 186 14.70 16.06 2.95
N VAL A 187 15.52 15.02 2.94
CA VAL A 187 16.45 14.75 1.83
C VAL A 187 15.70 13.94 0.78
N ARG A 188 15.63 14.45 -0.45
CA ARG A 188 14.95 13.75 -1.53
C ARG A 188 15.82 12.60 -2.03
N THR A 189 15.19 11.47 -2.33
CA THR A 189 15.89 10.32 -2.93
C THR A 189 16.57 10.65 -4.25
N SER A 190 16.02 11.61 -5.01
CA SER A 190 16.63 12.12 -6.24
C SER A 190 17.96 12.84 -6.03
N GLU A 191 18.23 13.31 -4.81
CA GLU A 191 19.50 13.96 -4.44
C GLU A 191 20.43 12.96 -3.75
N ARG A 192 19.87 12.16 -2.83
CA ARG A 192 20.62 11.14 -2.07
C ARG A 192 19.69 10.02 -1.64
N GLY A 193 19.88 8.84 -2.19
CA GLY A 193 19.06 7.65 -1.97
C GLY A 193 19.89 6.39 -1.73
N LEU A 194 19.78 5.41 -2.63
CA LEU A 194 20.47 4.13 -2.55
C LEU A 194 21.98 4.33 -2.51
N ARG A 195 22.65 3.74 -1.52
CA ARG A 195 24.11 3.88 -1.26
C ARG A 195 24.60 5.33 -1.20
N GLY A 196 23.69 6.28 -0.93
CA GLY A 196 24.00 7.71 -0.93
C GLY A 196 24.10 8.36 -2.31
N LEU A 197 23.72 7.66 -3.39
CA LEU A 197 23.70 8.18 -4.76
C LEU A 197 22.35 8.86 -5.08
N PRO A 198 22.31 9.84 -6.01
CA PRO A 198 21.08 10.28 -6.65
C PRO A 198 20.27 9.08 -7.16
N THR A 199 19.01 8.96 -6.76
CA THR A 199 18.22 7.76 -7.03
C THR A 199 16.86 8.09 -7.64
N LEU A 200 16.56 7.50 -8.79
CA LEU A 200 15.22 7.52 -9.36
C LEU A 200 14.35 6.49 -8.62
N LEU A 201 13.44 6.96 -7.77
CA LEU A 201 12.46 6.11 -7.09
C LEU A 201 11.05 6.34 -7.62
N SER A 202 10.41 5.26 -8.08
CA SER A 202 8.99 5.27 -8.42
C SER A 202 8.32 3.91 -8.16
N ASN A 203 6.99 3.90 -8.20
CA ASN A 203 6.16 2.72 -7.97
C ASN A 203 6.14 1.76 -9.18
N THR A 204 5.94 0.47 -8.94
CA THR A 204 5.85 -0.62 -9.93
C THR A 204 5.07 -0.25 -11.19
N GLU A 205 3.79 0.13 -11.06
CA GLU A 205 2.96 0.49 -12.21
C GLU A 205 3.54 1.65 -13.02
N THR A 206 4.28 2.57 -12.39
CA THR A 206 4.91 3.69 -13.12
C THR A 206 5.98 3.19 -14.09
N PHE A 207 6.78 2.18 -13.69
CA PHE A 207 7.80 1.58 -14.57
C PHE A 207 7.15 0.72 -15.65
N ALA A 208 6.09 -0.03 -15.34
CA ALA A 208 5.33 -0.77 -16.35
C ALA A 208 4.73 0.17 -17.42
N GLN A 209 4.15 1.31 -16.99
CA GLN A 209 3.65 2.35 -17.90
C GLN A 209 4.77 2.98 -18.74
N LEU A 210 5.94 3.21 -18.16
CA LEU A 210 7.11 3.71 -18.89
C LEU A 210 7.56 2.73 -19.99
N ALA A 211 7.54 1.42 -19.70
CA ALA A 211 7.89 0.37 -20.65
C ALA A 211 6.92 0.29 -21.83
N ILE A 212 5.61 0.48 -21.59
CA ILE A 212 4.60 0.57 -22.64
C ILE A 212 4.79 1.84 -23.47
N ALA A 213 4.97 2.99 -22.80
CA ALA A 213 5.14 4.27 -23.46
C ALA A 213 6.36 4.29 -24.37
N ALA A 214 7.47 3.67 -23.95
CA ALA A 214 8.69 3.58 -24.75
C ALA A 214 8.44 2.85 -26.07
N ARG A 215 7.68 1.75 -26.05
CA ARG A 215 7.34 0.95 -27.23
C ARG A 215 6.36 1.63 -28.18
N ARG A 216 5.31 2.24 -27.62
CA ARG A 216 4.23 2.86 -28.41
C ARG A 216 4.60 4.25 -28.91
N GLY A 217 5.52 4.92 -28.22
CA GLY A 217 5.75 6.35 -28.38
C GLY A 217 4.59 7.20 -27.83
N ALA A 218 4.87 8.49 -27.62
CA ALA A 218 3.92 9.39 -26.96
C ALA A 218 2.58 9.51 -27.69
N THR A 219 2.59 9.60 -29.02
CA THR A 219 1.36 9.79 -29.81
C THR A 219 0.39 8.62 -29.62
N ALA A 220 0.84 7.38 -29.83
CA ALA A 220 -0.02 6.21 -29.68
C ALA A 220 -0.37 5.91 -28.21
N TYR A 221 0.48 6.29 -27.25
CA TYR A 221 0.14 6.20 -25.82
C TYR A 221 -1.05 7.11 -25.48
N CYS A 222 -1.07 8.34 -26.01
CA CYS A 222 -2.11 9.33 -25.77
C CYS A 222 -3.45 9.06 -26.49
N GLU A 223 -3.54 8.01 -27.32
CA GLU A 223 -4.81 7.57 -27.93
C GLU A 223 -5.74 6.87 -26.94
N THR A 224 -5.22 6.47 -25.77
CA THR A 224 -5.99 5.82 -24.69
C THR A 224 -6.16 6.78 -23.53
N GLY A 225 -7.36 6.79 -22.92
CA GLY A 225 -7.67 7.64 -21.77
C GLY A 225 -8.01 9.09 -22.14
N LEU A 226 -8.03 9.95 -21.12
CA LEU A 226 -8.28 11.39 -21.28
C LEU A 226 -7.06 12.10 -21.87
N SER A 227 -7.31 13.12 -22.71
CA SER A 227 -6.25 13.98 -23.23
C SER A 227 -5.43 14.71 -22.15
N THR A 228 -6.04 14.96 -20.99
CA THR A 228 -5.41 15.61 -19.84
C THR A 228 -4.71 14.63 -18.89
N GLU A 229 -4.95 13.33 -19.03
CA GLU A 229 -4.33 12.29 -18.21
C GLU A 229 -4.28 10.98 -19.02
N PRO A 230 -3.42 10.88 -20.04
CA PRO A 230 -3.46 9.78 -20.99
C PRO A 230 -3.03 8.44 -20.36
N GLY A 231 -3.41 7.35 -21.03
CA GLY A 231 -3.11 5.98 -20.66
C GLY A 231 -4.18 5.32 -19.79
N THR A 232 -3.84 4.13 -19.32
CA THR A 232 -4.66 3.33 -18.40
C THR A 232 -4.21 3.52 -16.95
N VAL A 233 -5.04 3.06 -16.02
CA VAL A 233 -4.73 2.93 -14.59
C VAL A 233 -5.16 1.56 -14.12
N LEU A 234 -4.43 1.01 -13.15
CA LEU A 234 -4.87 -0.18 -12.42
C LEU A 234 -5.61 0.24 -11.15
N LEU A 235 -6.77 -0.37 -10.92
CA LEU A 235 -7.58 -0.19 -9.73
C LEU A 235 -7.70 -1.51 -8.97
N THR A 236 -7.60 -1.49 -7.65
CA THR A 236 -7.99 -2.62 -6.81
C THR A 236 -9.42 -2.40 -6.33
N VAL A 237 -10.38 -3.16 -6.86
CA VAL A 237 -11.80 -3.04 -6.55
C VAL A 237 -12.19 -4.11 -5.53
N SER A 238 -12.82 -3.67 -4.43
CA SER A 238 -13.31 -4.57 -3.36
C SER A 238 -12.23 -5.51 -2.79
N GLY A 239 -10.97 -5.07 -2.78
CA GLY A 239 -9.83 -5.80 -2.20
C GLY A 239 -9.45 -7.12 -2.88
N SER A 240 -10.02 -7.45 -4.04
CA SER A 240 -9.81 -8.76 -4.70
C SER A 240 -9.59 -8.65 -6.20
N TRP A 241 -10.29 -7.73 -6.86
CA TRP A 241 -10.18 -7.52 -8.30
C TRP A 241 -9.16 -6.44 -8.63
N VAL A 242 -8.23 -6.72 -9.53
CA VAL A 242 -7.38 -5.73 -10.17
C VAL A 242 -7.90 -5.46 -11.57
N VAL A 243 -8.41 -4.25 -11.78
CA VAL A 243 -9.05 -3.80 -13.02
C VAL A 243 -8.13 -2.82 -13.74
N GLU A 244 -7.73 -3.12 -14.97
CA GLU A 244 -7.14 -2.13 -15.86
C GLU A 244 -8.24 -1.33 -16.56
N THR A 245 -8.18 0.00 -16.49
CA THR A 245 -9.16 0.87 -17.15
C THR A 245 -8.50 2.11 -17.75
N PRO A 246 -8.95 2.62 -18.90
CA PRO A 246 -8.58 3.96 -19.36
C PRO A 246 -9.04 5.01 -18.35
N THR A 247 -8.26 6.09 -18.23
CA THR A 247 -8.75 7.29 -17.53
C THR A 247 -9.98 7.85 -18.24
N GLY A 248 -10.90 8.44 -17.48
CA GLY A 248 -12.19 8.94 -17.99
C GLY A 248 -13.31 7.90 -17.99
N ALA A 249 -13.02 6.63 -17.69
CA ALA A 249 -14.05 5.61 -17.53
C ALA A 249 -14.99 5.93 -16.34
N PRO A 250 -16.32 5.71 -16.45
CA PRO A 250 -17.24 5.89 -15.33
C PRO A 250 -16.93 4.93 -14.17
N LEU A 251 -16.80 5.46 -12.95
CA LEU A 251 -16.51 4.63 -11.77
C LEU A 251 -17.66 3.64 -11.48
N SER A 252 -18.91 4.06 -11.69
CA SER A 252 -20.09 3.21 -11.50
C SER A 252 -20.07 1.96 -12.38
N TYR A 253 -19.62 2.09 -13.63
CA TYR A 253 -19.52 0.95 -14.54
C TYR A 253 -18.43 -0.03 -14.10
N ILE A 254 -17.29 0.47 -13.61
CA ILE A 254 -16.20 -0.38 -13.07
C ILE A 254 -16.68 -1.15 -11.84
N LEU A 255 -17.43 -0.50 -10.95
CA LEU A 255 -18.04 -1.17 -9.79
C LEU A 255 -19.02 -2.26 -10.24
N GLU A 256 -19.90 -1.98 -11.20
CA GLU A 256 -20.88 -2.93 -11.73
C GLU A 256 -20.20 -4.17 -12.34
N MET A 257 -19.13 -3.98 -13.13
CA MET A 257 -18.33 -5.07 -13.68
C MET A 257 -17.74 -5.99 -12.60
N CYS A 258 -17.45 -5.45 -11.41
CA CYS A 258 -16.94 -6.21 -10.27
C CYS A 258 -18.06 -6.73 -9.36
N GLY A 259 -19.33 -6.66 -9.78
CA GLY A 259 -20.48 -7.09 -8.98
C GLY A 259 -20.77 -6.20 -7.77
N ALA A 260 -20.30 -4.95 -7.79
CA ALA A 260 -20.40 -4.01 -6.69
C ALA A 260 -21.29 -2.81 -7.05
N THR A 261 -21.78 -2.13 -6.01
CA THR A 261 -22.50 -0.87 -6.15
C THR A 261 -21.88 0.18 -5.23
N PRO A 262 -22.12 1.48 -5.44
CA PRO A 262 -21.59 2.51 -4.55
C PRO A 262 -22.01 2.39 -3.08
N GLY A 263 -23.10 1.67 -2.77
CA GLY A 263 -23.63 1.52 -1.41
C GLY A 263 -23.85 2.88 -0.72
N GLN A 264 -23.35 2.99 0.51
CA GLN A 264 -23.37 4.22 1.31
C GLN A 264 -22.38 5.29 0.80
N GLY A 265 -21.32 4.85 0.14
CA GLY A 265 -20.18 5.67 -0.28
C GLY A 265 -19.01 4.78 -0.68
N VAL A 266 -18.02 5.37 -1.36
CA VAL A 266 -16.88 4.63 -1.90
C VAL A 266 -15.60 5.24 -1.37
N LEU A 267 -14.74 4.41 -0.78
CA LEU A 267 -13.37 4.78 -0.48
C LEU A 267 -12.56 4.71 -1.78
N VAL A 268 -11.95 5.82 -2.17
CA VAL A 268 -11.08 5.90 -3.34
C VAL A 268 -9.67 6.29 -2.95
N GLY A 269 -8.69 5.59 -3.52
CA GLY A 269 -7.26 5.89 -3.38
C GLY A 269 -6.53 5.20 -2.24
N GLY A 270 -7.18 4.22 -1.60
CA GLY A 270 -6.61 3.47 -0.48
C GLY A 270 -6.93 4.07 0.88
N TYR A 271 -6.25 3.60 1.92
CA TYR A 271 -6.47 4.06 3.29
C TYR A 271 -5.80 5.40 3.59
N HIS A 272 -4.92 5.90 2.73
CA HIS A 272 -4.56 7.34 2.64
C HIS A 272 -5.39 8.11 1.61
N GLY A 273 -6.39 7.45 1.02
CA GLY A 273 -7.37 8.02 0.11
C GLY A 273 -8.49 8.76 0.85
N LYS A 274 -9.64 8.88 0.19
CA LYS A 274 -10.80 9.63 0.70
C LYS A 274 -12.11 8.94 0.36
N TRP A 275 -13.08 9.09 1.25
CA TRP A 275 -14.46 8.73 1.00
C TRP A 275 -15.13 9.74 0.07
N ILE A 276 -15.84 9.23 -0.93
CA ILE A 276 -16.78 10.00 -1.74
C ILE A 276 -18.20 9.50 -1.49
N SER A 277 -19.19 10.40 -1.60
CA SER A 277 -20.59 10.03 -1.43
C SER A 277 -21.05 9.05 -2.50
N ALA A 278 -22.08 8.26 -2.20
CA ALA A 278 -22.69 7.36 -3.17
C ALA A 278 -23.18 8.10 -4.43
N GLU A 279 -23.68 9.34 -4.28
CA GLU A 279 -24.08 10.19 -5.41
C GLU A 279 -22.89 10.54 -6.30
N ALA A 280 -21.79 11.04 -5.72
CA ALA A 280 -20.59 11.36 -6.48
C ALA A 280 -20.03 10.11 -7.19
N ALA A 281 -20.00 8.96 -6.52
CA ALA A 281 -19.53 7.71 -7.08
C ALA A 281 -20.36 7.21 -8.29
N ARG A 282 -21.65 7.57 -8.38
CA ARG A 282 -22.50 7.20 -9.52
C ARG A 282 -22.15 7.95 -10.81
N SER A 283 -21.65 9.19 -10.69
CA SER A 283 -21.43 10.09 -11.83
C SER A 283 -19.96 10.36 -12.15
N VAL A 284 -19.04 10.14 -11.20
CA VAL A 284 -17.63 10.48 -11.38
C VAL A 284 -16.93 9.54 -12.35
N THR A 285 -15.98 10.07 -13.10
CA THR A 285 -15.06 9.31 -13.95
C THR A 285 -13.72 9.08 -13.26
N VAL A 286 -13.02 8.00 -13.62
CA VAL A 286 -11.69 7.67 -13.11
C VAL A 286 -10.64 8.59 -13.71
N SER A 287 -10.28 9.65 -13.00
CA SER A 287 -9.08 10.46 -13.23
C SER A 287 -8.72 11.22 -11.96
N ARG A 288 -7.47 11.69 -11.85
CA ARG A 288 -7.05 12.47 -10.68
C ARG A 288 -7.87 13.74 -10.53
N ALA A 289 -8.11 14.44 -11.65
CA ALA A 289 -8.87 15.68 -11.66
C ALA A 289 -10.35 15.46 -11.30
N ALA A 290 -11.01 14.47 -11.90
CA ALA A 290 -12.43 14.21 -11.66
C ALA A 290 -12.68 13.72 -10.22
N LEU A 291 -11.86 12.80 -9.70
CA LEU A 291 -11.98 12.34 -8.32
C LEU A 291 -11.68 13.45 -7.33
N SER A 292 -10.67 14.29 -7.58
CA SER A 292 -10.40 15.45 -6.72
C SER A 292 -11.56 16.46 -6.70
N ALA A 293 -12.27 16.64 -7.82
CA ALA A 293 -13.37 17.59 -7.93
C ALA A 293 -14.57 17.22 -7.04
N VAL A 294 -14.74 15.93 -6.73
CA VAL A 294 -15.78 15.42 -5.83
C VAL A 294 -15.27 15.15 -4.41
N GLY A 295 -14.10 15.68 -4.06
CA GLY A 295 -13.50 15.51 -2.73
C GLY A 295 -12.78 14.17 -2.51
N GLY A 296 -12.67 13.34 -3.54
CA GLY A 296 -11.93 12.08 -3.54
C GLY A 296 -10.44 12.23 -3.84
N ALA A 297 -9.75 11.10 -3.98
CA ALA A 297 -8.37 11.02 -4.47
C ALA A 297 -8.13 9.69 -5.20
N LEU A 298 -7.46 9.71 -6.36
CA LEU A 298 -7.12 8.46 -7.06
C LEU A 298 -6.11 7.60 -6.27
N GLY A 299 -5.21 8.26 -5.53
CA GLY A 299 -4.29 7.63 -4.58
C GLY A 299 -3.56 6.40 -5.13
N ALA A 300 -3.55 5.32 -4.34
CA ALA A 300 -2.97 4.03 -4.68
C ALA A 300 -3.87 3.16 -5.57
N GLY A 301 -5.02 3.66 -6.03
CA GLY A 301 -5.92 2.94 -6.94
C GLY A 301 -6.91 1.98 -6.26
N ALA A 302 -6.96 1.90 -4.92
CA ALA A 302 -8.02 1.12 -4.27
C ALA A 302 -9.39 1.80 -4.41
N VAL A 303 -10.42 1.01 -4.69
CA VAL A 303 -11.81 1.41 -4.81
C VAL A 303 -12.65 0.44 -3.98
N ILE A 304 -13.14 0.89 -2.82
CA ILE A 304 -13.87 0.03 -1.89
C ILE A 304 -15.23 0.64 -1.58
N PRO A 305 -16.32 0.10 -2.15
CA PRO A 305 -17.66 0.52 -1.80
C PRO A 305 -18.04 0.03 -0.40
N LEU A 306 -18.80 0.84 0.34
CA LEU A 306 -19.29 0.49 1.66
C LEU A 306 -20.75 -0.01 1.57
N PRO A 307 -21.02 -1.30 1.88
CA PRO A 307 -22.38 -1.84 1.84
C PRO A 307 -23.29 -1.20 2.88
N GLU A 308 -24.60 -1.13 2.61
CA GLU A 308 -25.62 -0.57 3.52
C GLU A 308 -25.73 -1.28 4.88
N SER A 309 -25.26 -2.53 4.95
CA SER A 309 -25.41 -3.42 6.11
C SER A 309 -24.37 -3.20 7.22
N THR A 310 -23.44 -2.25 7.08
CA THR A 310 -22.37 -2.00 8.07
C THR A 310 -22.35 -0.56 8.56
N CYS A 311 -21.86 -0.35 9.78
CA CYS A 311 -21.66 0.97 10.37
C CYS A 311 -20.44 1.67 9.76
N PRO A 312 -20.60 2.81 9.06
CA PRO A 312 -19.48 3.53 8.43
C PRO A 312 -18.44 4.02 9.43
N LEU A 313 -18.88 4.50 10.61
CA LEU A 313 -17.96 4.98 11.64
C LEU A 313 -17.19 3.85 12.32
N GLY A 314 -17.82 2.68 12.47
CA GLY A 314 -17.17 1.48 12.99
C GLY A 314 -16.07 0.96 12.06
N GLU A 315 -16.34 0.91 10.75
CA GLU A 315 -15.32 0.55 9.75
C GLU A 315 -14.18 1.59 9.71
N THR A 316 -14.53 2.87 9.77
CA THR A 316 -13.54 3.96 9.83
C THR A 316 -12.67 3.84 11.09
N ALA A 317 -13.26 3.51 12.25
CA ALA A 317 -12.52 3.32 13.50
C ALA A 317 -11.58 2.10 13.44
N ARG A 318 -11.99 1.00 12.79
CA ARG A 318 -11.13 -0.18 12.56
C ARG A 318 -9.89 0.20 11.75
N VAL A 319 -10.08 0.89 10.62
CA VAL A 319 -8.96 1.32 9.76
C VAL A 319 -8.09 2.38 10.45
N ALA A 320 -8.69 3.34 11.16
CA ALA A 320 -7.92 4.35 11.91
C ALA A 320 -7.03 3.72 12.99
N ARG A 321 -7.52 2.67 13.66
CA ARG A 321 -6.73 1.90 14.63
C ARG A 321 -5.59 1.14 13.96
N TRP A 322 -5.88 0.41 12.88
CA TRP A 322 -4.84 -0.28 12.11
C TRP A 322 -3.75 0.68 11.62
N MET A 323 -4.14 1.86 11.12
CA MET A 323 -3.20 2.91 10.72
C MET A 323 -2.33 3.42 11.87
N ALA A 324 -2.89 3.53 13.08
CA ALA A 324 -2.12 3.90 14.25
C ALA A 324 -1.09 2.80 14.61
N GLU A 325 -1.49 1.53 14.58
CA GLU A 325 -0.64 0.35 14.82
C GLU A 325 0.48 0.22 13.78
N GLU A 326 0.20 0.55 12.52
CA GLU A 326 1.16 0.52 11.41
C GLU A 326 2.15 1.70 11.40
N SER A 327 2.04 2.62 12.35
CA SER A 327 2.93 3.79 12.43
C SER A 327 4.37 3.38 12.77
N ALA A 328 5.34 4.12 12.22
CA ALA A 328 6.76 3.98 12.58
C ALA A 328 7.07 4.42 14.03
N ASN A 329 6.11 5.03 14.74
CA ASN A 329 6.22 5.49 16.14
C ASN A 329 7.45 6.39 16.43
N GLN A 330 7.91 7.14 15.44
CA GLN A 330 9.10 7.99 15.56
C GLN A 330 8.82 9.46 15.88
N CYS A 331 7.58 9.93 15.70
CA CYS A 331 7.21 11.33 15.94
C CYS A 331 5.98 11.42 16.85
N GLY A 332 5.89 12.51 17.64
CA GLY A 332 4.77 12.77 18.54
C GLY A 332 3.37 12.64 17.88
N PRO A 333 3.16 13.14 16.65
CA PRO A 333 1.91 12.94 15.92
C PRO A 333 1.53 11.47 15.68
N CYS A 334 2.49 10.56 15.51
CA CYS A 334 2.20 9.13 15.40
C CYS A 334 1.90 8.54 16.79
N VAL A 335 2.82 8.73 17.74
CA VAL A 335 2.77 8.06 19.05
C VAL A 335 1.57 8.50 19.89
N TRP A 336 1.27 9.80 19.90
CA TRP A 336 0.18 10.35 20.71
C TRP A 336 -1.02 10.78 19.87
N GLY A 337 -0.75 11.34 18.68
CA GLY A 337 -1.78 11.88 17.82
C GLY A 337 -2.66 10.82 17.18
N LEU A 338 -2.07 9.87 16.44
CA LEU A 338 -2.83 8.81 15.74
C LEU A 338 -3.46 7.80 16.70
N ASN A 339 -2.77 7.43 17.78
CA ASN A 339 -3.35 6.57 18.82
C ASN A 339 -4.58 7.23 19.46
N GLY A 340 -4.46 8.50 19.87
CA GLY A 340 -5.60 9.25 20.41
C GLY A 340 -6.72 9.44 19.38
N LEU A 341 -6.41 9.73 18.12
CA LEU A 341 -7.40 9.82 17.05
C LEU A 341 -8.16 8.49 16.88
N ALA A 342 -7.46 7.36 16.87
CA ALA A 342 -8.09 6.04 16.75
C ALA A 342 -8.97 5.69 17.96
N GLU A 343 -8.52 6.03 19.17
CA GLU A 343 -9.31 5.90 20.40
C GLU A 343 -10.59 6.73 20.35
N GLN A 344 -10.50 8.01 19.95
CA GLN A 344 -11.68 8.88 19.87
C GLN A 344 -12.62 8.48 18.73
N MET A 345 -12.10 8.00 17.60
CA MET A 345 -12.93 7.41 16.54
C MET A 345 -13.66 6.15 17.02
N THR A 346 -12.99 5.30 17.82
CA THR A 346 -13.63 4.14 18.45
C THR A 346 -14.73 4.59 19.42
N ALA A 347 -14.46 5.59 20.25
CA ALA A 347 -15.43 6.14 21.18
C ALA A 347 -16.65 6.72 20.45
N LEU A 348 -16.43 7.48 19.36
CA LEU A 348 -17.48 8.04 18.52
C LEU A 348 -18.31 6.95 17.82
N ALA A 349 -17.66 5.90 17.30
CA ALA A 349 -18.36 4.74 16.76
C ALA A 349 -19.13 3.95 17.84
N GLY A 350 -18.75 4.09 19.11
CA GLY A 350 -19.50 3.61 20.26
C GLY A 350 -20.49 4.66 20.78
N ARG A 351 -20.56 4.79 22.11
CA ARG A 351 -21.46 5.71 22.83
C ARG A 351 -20.76 6.98 23.33
N GLY A 352 -19.66 7.38 22.69
CA GLY A 352 -18.85 8.54 23.10
C GLY A 352 -19.49 9.90 22.81
N GLY A 353 -20.48 9.96 21.92
CA GLY A 353 -21.30 11.15 21.67
C GLY A 353 -20.50 12.39 21.24
N ARG A 354 -21.04 13.56 21.57
CA ARG A 354 -20.43 14.87 21.23
C ARG A 354 -18.98 15.05 21.76
N PRO A 355 -18.63 14.66 23.01
CA PRO A 355 -17.25 14.79 23.49
C PRO A 355 -16.23 14.05 22.62
N ALA A 356 -16.54 12.81 22.20
CA ALA A 356 -15.65 12.05 21.31
C ALA A 356 -15.54 12.72 19.93
N TYR A 357 -16.65 13.21 19.39
CA TYR A 357 -16.66 13.96 18.12
C TYR A 357 -15.75 15.19 18.17
N ASP A 358 -15.88 16.04 19.20
CA ASP A 358 -15.04 17.24 19.33
C ASP A 358 -13.56 16.86 19.52
N ALA A 359 -13.28 15.80 20.29
CA ALA A 359 -11.92 15.31 20.50
C ALA A 359 -11.27 14.77 19.21
N VAL A 360 -12.02 14.11 18.32
CA VAL A 360 -11.51 13.68 17.00
C VAL A 360 -10.91 14.86 16.23
N PHE A 361 -11.58 16.02 16.18
CA PHE A 361 -11.03 17.21 15.50
C PHE A 361 -9.78 17.74 16.19
N GLN A 362 -9.74 17.76 17.53
CA GLN A 362 -8.55 18.19 18.28
C GLN A 362 -7.33 17.33 17.96
N TYR A 363 -7.49 16.01 17.90
CA TYR A 363 -6.40 15.10 17.52
C TYR A 363 -5.99 15.29 16.05
N MET A 364 -6.95 15.51 15.14
CA MET A 364 -6.64 15.81 13.74
C MET A 364 -5.80 17.08 13.58
N ASP A 365 -6.11 18.15 14.30
CA ASP A 365 -5.32 19.39 14.31
C ASP A 365 -3.92 19.18 14.91
N GLY A 366 -3.81 18.25 15.86
CA GLY A 366 -2.55 17.84 16.47
C GLY A 366 -1.61 17.05 15.55
N VAL A 367 -2.14 16.41 14.50
CA VAL A 367 -1.32 15.57 13.58
C VAL A 367 -0.97 16.24 12.26
N ARG A 368 -1.88 17.07 11.72
CA ARG A 368 -1.74 17.63 10.37
C ARG A 368 -0.48 18.47 10.19
N GLY A 369 0.33 18.12 9.20
CA GLY A 369 1.57 18.80 8.81
C GLY A 369 2.72 18.66 9.80
N ARG A 370 2.57 17.83 10.85
CA ARG A 370 3.55 17.71 11.95
C ARG A 370 4.30 16.38 11.96
N GLY A 371 3.92 15.45 11.10
CA GLY A 371 4.56 14.13 10.98
C GLY A 371 5.97 14.18 10.37
N ALA A 372 6.78 13.18 10.70
CA ALA A 372 8.06 12.94 10.01
C ALA A 372 7.86 12.48 8.55
N CYS A 373 6.68 11.90 8.24
CA CYS A 373 6.20 11.58 6.91
C CYS A 373 4.72 11.97 6.78
N SER A 374 4.12 11.74 5.62
CA SER A 374 2.70 12.04 5.36
C SER A 374 1.71 11.03 5.96
N HIS A 375 2.17 10.01 6.68
CA HIS A 375 1.29 9.00 7.30
C HIS A 375 0.21 9.59 8.23
N PRO A 376 0.54 10.54 9.13
CA PRO A 376 -0.49 11.16 9.97
C PRO A 376 -1.47 12.04 9.18
N ASP A 377 -0.99 12.68 8.12
CA ASP A 377 -1.82 13.50 7.23
C ASP A 377 -2.81 12.63 6.45
N GLY A 378 -2.35 11.52 5.88
CA GLY A 378 -3.18 10.56 5.16
C GLY A 378 -4.26 9.96 6.06
N THR A 379 -3.88 9.54 7.27
CA THR A 379 -4.82 8.98 8.27
C THR A 379 -5.86 10.01 8.72
N SER A 380 -5.45 11.25 9.01
CA SER A 380 -6.39 12.34 9.34
C SER A 380 -7.31 12.68 8.16
N GLY A 381 -6.78 12.67 6.93
CA GLY A 381 -7.55 12.90 5.71
C GLY A 381 -8.63 11.84 5.49
N PHE A 382 -8.29 10.57 5.69
CA PHE A 382 -9.21 9.44 5.66
C PHE A 382 -10.37 9.64 6.65
N VAL A 383 -10.06 9.89 7.94
CA VAL A 383 -11.08 10.13 8.98
C VAL A 383 -11.96 11.34 8.65
N THR A 384 -11.36 12.46 8.23
CA THR A 384 -12.11 13.69 7.89
C THR A 384 -13.08 13.46 6.74
N SER A 385 -12.64 12.72 5.71
CA SER A 385 -13.49 12.40 4.57
C SER A 385 -14.65 11.49 4.96
N ALA A 386 -14.44 10.53 5.87
CA ALA A 386 -15.50 9.68 6.40
C ALA A 386 -16.56 10.49 7.16
N LEU A 387 -16.14 11.40 8.05
CA LEU A 387 -17.06 12.26 8.79
C LEU A 387 -17.91 13.15 7.87
N SER A 388 -17.33 13.63 6.77
CA SER A 388 -18.05 14.40 5.76
C SER A 388 -19.02 13.54 4.94
N ALA A 389 -18.57 12.38 4.45
CA ALA A 389 -19.35 11.49 3.59
C ALA A 389 -20.53 10.85 4.33
N PHE A 390 -20.37 10.57 5.62
CA PHE A 390 -21.35 9.87 6.46
C PHE A 390 -21.95 10.80 7.53
N SER A 391 -22.21 12.06 7.17
CA SER A 391 -22.66 13.09 8.11
C SER A 391 -23.98 12.78 8.85
N ALA A 392 -24.89 12.05 8.20
CA ALA A 392 -26.12 11.56 8.83
C ALA A 392 -25.81 10.55 9.95
N ASP A 393 -24.88 9.62 9.70
CA ASP A 393 -24.45 8.61 10.68
C ASP A 393 -23.67 9.24 11.82
N VAL A 394 -22.82 10.23 11.51
CA VAL A 394 -22.16 11.05 12.53
C VAL A 394 -23.18 11.69 13.46
N SER A 395 -24.24 12.29 12.91
CA SER A 395 -25.30 12.90 13.71
C SER A 395 -25.96 11.86 14.63
N GLN A 396 -26.25 10.68 14.11
CA GLN A 396 -26.85 9.60 14.90
C GLN A 396 -25.93 9.10 16.03
N HIS A 397 -24.64 8.92 15.75
CA HIS A 397 -23.66 8.53 16.76
C HIS A 397 -23.46 9.61 17.84
N VAL A 398 -23.53 10.88 17.46
CA VAL A 398 -23.38 12.01 18.39
C VAL A 398 -24.58 12.15 19.33
N TYR A 399 -25.81 12.01 18.82
CA TYR A 399 -27.03 12.32 19.57
C TYR A 399 -27.80 11.10 20.09
N GLU A 400 -27.71 9.95 19.41
CA GLU A 400 -28.46 8.73 19.74
C GLU A 400 -27.56 7.61 20.28
N GLY A 401 -26.24 7.79 20.23
CA GLY A 401 -25.25 6.84 20.74
C GLY A 401 -25.00 5.63 19.84
N GLY A 402 -25.38 5.70 18.57
CA GLY A 402 -25.03 4.73 17.53
C GLY A 402 -26.08 4.58 16.43
N CYS A 403 -25.68 4.03 15.28
CA CYS A 403 -26.58 3.84 14.13
C CYS A 403 -27.29 2.48 14.04
N GLY A 404 -27.18 1.63 15.07
CA GLY A 404 -27.85 0.33 15.13
C GLY A 404 -27.34 -0.76 14.17
N ARG A 405 -26.44 -0.42 13.23
CA ARG A 405 -25.81 -1.38 12.30
C ARG A 405 -24.58 -2.04 12.91
N PRO A 406 -24.31 -3.33 12.60
CA PRO A 406 -23.09 -4.00 13.01
C PRO A 406 -21.87 -3.44 12.27
N VAL A 407 -20.66 -3.76 12.75
CA VAL A 407 -19.42 -3.55 11.99
C VAL A 407 -19.07 -4.87 11.33
N ALA A 408 -19.27 -4.96 10.01
CA ALA A 408 -19.19 -6.22 9.26
C ALA A 408 -17.76 -6.62 8.85
N GLY A 409 -16.79 -5.72 8.99
CA GLY A 409 -15.40 -6.04 8.67
C GLY A 409 -15.03 -5.85 7.20
N VAL A 410 -15.80 -5.05 6.45
CA VAL A 410 -15.73 -5.01 4.97
C VAL A 410 -14.47 -4.36 4.43
N LEU A 411 -13.86 -3.46 5.20
CA LEU A 411 -12.58 -2.87 4.85
C LEU A 411 -11.48 -3.89 5.19
N PRO A 412 -10.70 -4.38 4.19
CA PRO A 412 -9.72 -5.44 4.38
C PRO A 412 -8.59 -4.94 5.27
N LEU A 413 -8.36 -5.61 6.38
CA LEU A 413 -7.18 -5.40 7.19
C LEU A 413 -6.33 -6.67 7.06
N ASN A 414 -5.01 -6.53 7.07
CA ASN A 414 -4.16 -7.69 7.31
C ASN A 414 -4.44 -8.08 8.76
N GLU A 415 -5.42 -8.96 8.96
CA GLU A 415 -5.63 -9.54 10.27
C GLU A 415 -4.34 -10.27 10.60
N ASP A 416 -3.73 -9.88 11.73
CA ASP A 416 -2.67 -10.64 12.33
C ASP A 416 -3.12 -12.09 12.34
N VAL A 417 -2.43 -12.94 11.57
CA VAL A 417 -2.65 -14.38 11.62
C VAL A 417 -2.56 -14.74 13.11
N ASP A 418 -3.69 -15.19 13.68
CA ASP A 418 -3.84 -15.47 15.11
C ASP A 418 -2.71 -16.40 15.57
N LEU A 419 -1.60 -15.84 16.05
CA LEU A 419 -0.58 -16.63 16.70
C LEU A 419 -1.23 -17.13 17.98
N ARG A 420 -1.27 -18.43 18.19
CA ARG A 420 -1.83 -18.98 19.42
C ARG A 420 -0.71 -19.38 20.34
N LEU A 421 -0.69 -18.80 21.54
CA LEU A 421 0.13 -19.30 22.62
C LEU A 421 -0.63 -20.44 23.29
N LEU A 422 -0.10 -21.64 23.15
CA LEU A 422 -0.67 -22.86 23.72
C LEU A 422 0.09 -23.24 25.00
N VAL A 423 -0.66 -23.69 26.01
CA VAL A 423 -0.13 -24.19 27.28
C VAL A 423 -0.41 -25.68 27.39
N ASP A 424 0.62 -26.48 27.60
CA ASP A 424 0.50 -27.86 28.05
C ASP A 424 0.46 -27.90 29.58
N TRP A 425 -0.74 -27.99 30.15
CA TRP A 425 -0.91 -28.03 31.60
C TRP A 425 -0.31 -29.27 32.27
N THR A 426 -0.05 -30.36 31.52
CA THR A 426 0.61 -31.55 32.09
C THR A 426 2.10 -31.31 32.36
N LEU A 427 2.71 -30.37 31.63
CA LEU A 427 4.10 -29.96 31.81
C LEU A 427 4.22 -28.71 32.68
N CYS A 428 3.19 -27.87 32.72
CA CYS A 428 3.19 -26.63 33.48
C CYS A 428 3.37 -26.88 34.99
N ARG A 429 4.20 -26.06 35.64
CA ARG A 429 4.45 -26.11 37.10
C ARG A 429 3.98 -24.85 37.83
N ALA A 430 3.04 -24.10 37.25
CA ALA A 430 2.47 -22.87 37.84
C ALA A 430 3.50 -21.83 38.32
N HIS A 431 4.62 -21.67 37.60
CA HIS A 431 5.72 -20.79 38.03
C HIS A 431 5.43 -19.29 37.80
N GLY A 432 4.39 -18.93 37.05
CA GLY A 432 3.96 -17.55 36.84
C GLY A 432 4.79 -16.68 35.90
N LEU A 433 6.07 -17.00 35.64
CA LEU A 433 6.99 -16.18 34.83
C LEU A 433 6.45 -15.77 33.44
N CYS A 434 5.64 -16.63 32.83
CA CYS A 434 5.01 -16.32 31.55
C CYS A 434 4.03 -15.15 31.62
N ALA A 435 3.25 -15.04 32.71
CA ALA A 435 2.36 -13.91 32.95
C ALA A 435 3.13 -12.62 33.23
N ASP A 436 4.33 -12.68 33.82
CA ASP A 436 5.19 -11.49 33.97
C ASP A 436 5.76 -11.01 32.64
N VAL A 437 6.08 -11.94 31.73
CA VAL A 437 6.64 -11.63 30.40
C VAL A 437 5.57 -11.17 29.43
N LEU A 438 4.33 -11.67 29.56
CA LEU A 438 3.22 -11.38 28.67
C LEU A 438 1.88 -11.18 29.42
N PRO A 439 1.77 -10.16 30.29
CA PRO A 439 0.65 -9.99 31.24
C PRO A 439 -0.68 -9.63 30.57
N THR A 440 -0.63 -9.09 29.35
CA THR A 440 -1.82 -8.71 28.58
C THR A 440 -2.49 -9.92 27.91
N VAL A 441 -1.78 -11.04 27.79
CA VAL A 441 -2.29 -12.27 27.14
C VAL A 441 -2.49 -13.40 28.16
N ILE A 442 -1.55 -13.58 29.10
CA ILE A 442 -1.57 -14.70 30.05
C ILE A 442 -2.08 -14.21 31.40
N LYS A 443 -3.25 -14.69 31.80
CA LYS A 443 -3.81 -14.48 33.13
C LYS A 443 -3.69 -15.77 33.93
N LEU A 444 -3.33 -15.65 35.20
CA LEU A 444 -3.23 -16.80 36.10
C LEU A 444 -4.53 -16.97 36.87
N GLY A 445 -5.00 -18.22 36.99
CA GLY A 445 -6.07 -18.61 37.90
C GLY A 445 -5.64 -18.56 39.36
N LEU A 446 -6.59 -18.81 40.26
CA LEU A 446 -6.33 -18.87 41.71
C LEU A 446 -5.36 -19.99 42.12
N ASP A 447 -5.19 -20.99 41.25
CA ASP A 447 -4.27 -22.11 41.38
C ASP A 447 -2.86 -21.83 40.81
N GLY A 448 -2.64 -20.64 40.25
CA GLY A 448 -1.35 -20.21 39.69
C GLY A 448 -1.06 -20.72 38.28
N TYR A 449 -1.98 -21.46 37.65
CA TYR A 449 -1.86 -21.88 36.26
C TYR A 449 -2.46 -20.84 35.31
N PRO A 450 -2.01 -20.76 34.04
CA PRO A 450 -2.71 -19.99 33.02
C PRO A 450 -4.17 -20.41 32.93
N ASP A 451 -5.09 -19.45 33.01
CA ASP A 451 -6.54 -19.66 33.05
C ASP A 451 -7.12 -20.22 31.73
N SER A 452 -6.35 -20.11 30.64
CA SER A 452 -6.65 -20.70 29.33
C SER A 452 -5.46 -21.50 28.78
N ALA A 453 -5.76 -22.63 28.16
CA ALA A 453 -4.76 -23.45 27.45
C ALA A 453 -4.46 -22.94 26.04
N ASN A 454 -5.29 -22.04 25.50
CA ASN A 454 -5.16 -21.48 24.16
C ASN A 454 -5.47 -19.98 24.21
N MET A 455 -4.44 -19.18 23.96
CA MET A 455 -4.54 -17.72 24.06
C MET A 455 -4.13 -17.09 22.72
N PRO A 456 -4.99 -16.29 22.08
CA PRO A 456 -4.61 -15.55 20.88
C PRO A 456 -3.57 -14.49 21.24
N VAL A 457 -2.58 -14.35 20.37
CA VAL A 457 -1.46 -13.43 20.47
C VAL A 457 -1.48 -12.57 19.22
N LYS A 458 -1.68 -11.27 19.40
CA LYS A 458 -1.51 -10.29 18.32
C LYS A 458 -0.08 -10.29 17.79
N ALA A 459 0.14 -10.00 16.51
CA ALA A 459 1.48 -10.06 15.92
C ALA A 459 2.45 -9.06 16.57
N GLU A 460 1.94 -7.92 17.07
CA GLU A 460 2.73 -6.95 17.83
C GLU A 460 3.37 -7.54 19.11
N LEU A 461 2.76 -8.59 19.67
CA LEU A 461 3.24 -9.29 20.86
C LEU A 461 4.07 -10.54 20.53
N ARG A 462 4.31 -10.84 19.25
CA ARG A 462 5.01 -12.06 18.79
C ARG A 462 6.36 -12.26 19.47
N GLU A 463 7.19 -11.22 19.54
CA GLU A 463 8.52 -11.33 20.15
C GLU A 463 8.46 -11.55 21.66
N GLN A 464 7.49 -10.94 22.35
CA GLN A 464 7.26 -11.14 23.78
C GLN A 464 6.70 -12.54 24.05
N ALA A 465 5.80 -13.05 23.20
CA ALA A 465 5.30 -14.41 23.28
C ALA A 465 6.40 -15.45 23.01
N LEU A 466 7.25 -15.26 21.98
CA LEU A 466 8.42 -16.10 21.73
C LEU A 466 9.40 -16.07 22.92
N ARG A 467 9.56 -14.91 23.56
CA ARG A 467 10.35 -14.77 24.79
C ARG A 467 9.71 -15.51 25.97
N ALA A 468 8.39 -15.50 26.12
CA ALA A 468 7.68 -16.26 27.14
C ALA A 468 7.85 -17.77 26.93
N VAL A 469 7.77 -18.26 25.68
CA VAL A 469 8.07 -19.66 25.31
C VAL A 469 9.50 -20.04 25.68
N ARG A 470 10.51 -19.28 25.22
CA ARG A 470 11.93 -19.56 25.50
C ARG A 470 12.28 -19.54 26.99
N ARG A 471 11.56 -18.74 27.78
CA ARG A 471 11.81 -18.59 29.22
C ARG A 471 10.99 -19.56 30.07
N CYS A 472 10.10 -20.35 29.49
CA CYS A 472 9.33 -21.35 30.22
C CYS A 472 10.27 -22.49 30.67
N PRO A 473 10.59 -22.62 31.98
CA PRO A 473 11.56 -23.61 32.44
C PRO A 473 11.08 -25.05 32.26
N ALA A 474 9.76 -25.24 32.23
CA ALA A 474 9.11 -26.53 32.07
C ALA A 474 8.77 -26.87 30.60
N LEU A 475 9.10 -25.98 29.65
CA LEU A 475 8.77 -26.12 28.22
C LEU A 475 7.28 -26.35 27.94
N ALA A 476 6.42 -25.86 28.83
CA ALA A 476 4.98 -26.02 28.76
C ALA A 476 4.29 -25.04 27.79
N LEU A 477 5.03 -24.11 27.17
CA LEU A 477 4.49 -23.11 26.26
C LEU A 477 4.99 -23.35 24.83
N ARG A 478 4.10 -23.19 23.86
CA ARG A 478 4.45 -23.20 22.43
C ARG A 478 3.63 -22.18 21.65
N ILE A 479 4.15 -21.74 20.51
CA ILE A 479 3.43 -20.90 19.55
C ILE A 479 2.99 -21.75 18.37
N ASP A 480 1.73 -21.62 18.01
CA ASP A 480 1.13 -22.16 16.80
C ASP A 480 0.74 -21.01 15.87
N SER A 481 0.85 -21.20 14.56
CA SER A 481 0.68 -20.15 13.53
C SER A 481 -0.31 -20.54 12.46
#